data_AF-A0A7V9T948-F1
#
_entry.id   AF-A0A7V9T948-F1
#
_cell.length_a   1.000
_cell.length_b   1.000
_cell.length_c   1.000
_cell.angle_alpha   90.00
_cell.angle_beta   90.00
_cell.angle_gamma   90.00
#
_symmetry.space_group_name_H-M   'P 1'
#
loop_
_entity.id
_entity.type
_entity.pdbx_description
1 polymer ?
#
loop_
_entity_poly.entity_id
_entity_poly.type
_entity_poly.pdbx_seq_one_letter_code
_entity_poly.pdbx_strand_id
1 'polypeptide(L)'
;MSDEFRVEVELDDEQHGYSVDERLRALDLDDDTRERLGQSVMVTRDGSRLFLYAASDAQAREAERVVRNLIDADELTAKTFVTRWHPVEEAWKDASIPLPRTADEEEAEYAAREAAEAVEAELDRGYDWHVVIHLPGREEAAELEIRLEAEGISVARRWRYVVAGALTEERAEDMADRLRGELPDAELTVEVNLSGLQLPPFLFLPF
;
A
#
# COMPACT_ATOMS: atom_id res chain seq x y z
N MET A 1 -17.65 5.34 5.07
CA MET A 1 -16.62 5.29 4.02
C MET A 1 -17.13 4.34 2.96
N SER A 2 -16.99 4.68 1.69
CA SER A 2 -17.45 3.81 0.61
C SER A 2 -16.49 2.63 0.50
N ASP A 3 -17.00 1.40 0.49
CA ASP A 3 -16.16 0.23 0.23
C ASP A 3 -15.45 0.40 -1.11
N GLU A 4 -14.13 0.28 -1.12
CA GLU A 4 -13.33 0.38 -2.33
C GLU A 4 -13.16 -1.00 -2.96
N PHE A 5 -13.64 -1.14 -4.19
CA PHE A 5 -13.52 -2.36 -4.97
C PHE A 5 -12.65 -2.15 -6.19
N ARG A 6 -11.93 -3.20 -6.58
CA ARG A 6 -11.09 -3.20 -7.76
C ARG A 6 -11.20 -4.53 -8.49
N VAL A 7 -11.17 -4.49 -9.81
CA VAL A 7 -10.92 -5.66 -10.65
C VAL A 7 -9.47 -5.60 -11.09
N GLU A 8 -8.74 -6.69 -10.87
CA GLU A 8 -7.36 -6.87 -11.30
C GLU A 8 -7.34 -7.84 -12.47
N VAL A 9 -6.71 -7.44 -13.56
CA VAL A 9 -6.53 -8.27 -14.75
C VAL A 9 -5.04 -8.47 -14.93
N GLU A 10 -4.59 -9.71 -14.86
CA GLU A 10 -3.22 -10.10 -15.15
C GLU A 10 -3.19 -10.80 -16.50
N LEU A 11 -2.63 -10.15 -17.51
CA LEU A 11 -2.52 -10.71 -18.85
C LEU A 11 -1.33 -11.67 -18.91
N ASP A 12 -1.60 -12.93 -19.23
CA ASP A 12 -0.62 -14.01 -19.32
C ASP A 12 -0.82 -14.70 -20.66
N ASP A 13 -0.02 -14.36 -21.66
CA ASP A 13 -0.16 -15.02 -22.97
C ASP A 13 1.21 -15.29 -23.59
N GLU A 14 2.01 -16.18 -23.03
CA GLU A 14 3.23 -16.63 -23.74
C GLU A 14 2.91 -17.40 -25.05
N GLN A 15 1.65 -17.75 -25.33
CA GLN A 15 1.26 -18.65 -26.41
C GLN A 15 1.06 -17.98 -27.78
N HIS A 16 0.65 -16.69 -27.85
CA HIS A 16 0.29 -16.04 -29.13
C HIS A 16 1.29 -15.01 -29.67
N GLY A 17 2.44 -14.80 -29.02
CA GLY A 17 3.58 -14.07 -29.59
C GLY A 17 3.46 -12.55 -29.74
N TYR A 18 2.36 -11.91 -29.30
CA TYR A 18 2.25 -10.46 -29.23
C TYR A 18 3.10 -9.86 -28.09
N SER A 19 3.55 -8.61 -28.17
CA SER A 19 4.12 -7.94 -26.99
C SER A 19 3.01 -7.55 -26.00
N VAL A 20 3.34 -7.46 -24.71
CA VAL A 20 2.38 -7.08 -23.64
C VAL A 20 1.68 -5.74 -23.96
N ASP A 21 2.40 -4.79 -24.57
CA ASP A 21 1.87 -3.50 -24.99
C ASP A 21 0.86 -3.60 -26.15
N GLU A 22 1.06 -4.52 -27.09
CA GLU A 22 0.12 -4.77 -28.19
C GLU A 22 -1.17 -5.43 -27.68
N ARG A 23 -1.08 -6.29 -26.67
CA ARG A 23 -2.24 -6.96 -26.05
C ARG A 23 -3.10 -6.00 -25.25
N LEU A 24 -2.46 -5.09 -24.50
CA LEU A 24 -3.18 -4.06 -23.75
C LEU A 24 -3.79 -3.00 -24.66
N ARG A 25 -3.29 -2.84 -25.89
CA ARG A 25 -3.95 -2.06 -26.95
C ARG A 25 -5.07 -2.83 -27.64
N ALA A 26 -5.00 -4.15 -27.71
CA ALA A 26 -6.10 -4.97 -28.20
C ALA A 26 -7.28 -4.95 -27.20
N LEU A 27 -6.97 -5.09 -25.91
CA LEU A 27 -7.92 -4.92 -24.80
C LEU A 27 -8.24 -3.43 -24.53
N ASP A 28 -7.91 -2.50 -25.44
CA ASP A 28 -8.22 -1.08 -25.20
C ASP A 28 -9.72 -0.95 -25.03
N LEU A 29 -10.13 -0.51 -23.83
CA LEU A 29 -11.54 -0.36 -23.48
C LEU A 29 -12.05 0.85 -24.27
N ASP A 30 -12.57 0.55 -25.46
CA ASP A 30 -13.15 1.54 -26.36
C ASP A 30 -14.25 2.37 -25.67
N ASP A 31 -14.61 3.50 -26.27
CA ASP A 31 -15.61 4.39 -25.67
C ASP A 31 -16.96 3.68 -25.47
N ASP A 32 -17.29 2.70 -26.29
CA ASP A 32 -18.48 1.83 -26.15
C ASP A 32 -18.37 0.93 -24.90
N THR A 33 -17.18 0.38 -24.61
CA THR A 33 -16.90 -0.41 -23.41
C THR A 33 -16.90 0.48 -22.16
N ARG A 34 -16.34 1.68 -22.25
CA ARG A 34 -16.40 2.68 -21.18
C ARG A 34 -17.86 3.10 -20.89
N GLU A 35 -18.70 3.16 -21.92
CA GLU A 35 -20.15 3.39 -21.77
C GLU A 35 -20.86 2.17 -21.13
N ARG A 36 -20.46 0.95 -21.47
CA ARG A 36 -20.97 -0.31 -20.87
C ARG A 36 -20.51 -0.56 -19.43
N LEU A 37 -19.31 -0.12 -19.06
CA LEU A 37 -18.79 -0.16 -17.69
C LEU A 37 -19.44 0.91 -16.79
N GLY A 38 -20.11 1.90 -17.40
CA GLY A 38 -20.73 3.02 -16.73
C GLY A 38 -19.72 4.09 -16.30
N GLN A 39 -20.15 5.35 -16.18
CA GLN A 39 -19.29 6.50 -15.83
C GLN A 39 -18.63 6.44 -14.43
N SER A 40 -18.77 5.32 -13.71
CA SER A 40 -18.34 5.13 -12.32
C SER A 40 -17.14 4.19 -12.15
N VAL A 41 -16.53 3.73 -13.25
CA VAL A 41 -15.37 2.82 -13.19
C VAL A 41 -14.12 3.55 -13.70
N MET A 42 -13.13 3.72 -12.83
CA MET A 42 -11.83 4.30 -13.19
C MET A 42 -10.88 3.19 -13.59
N VAL A 43 -10.16 3.36 -14.70
CA VAL A 43 -9.23 2.35 -15.22
C VAL A 43 -7.81 2.88 -15.16
N THR A 44 -6.92 2.10 -14.55
CA THR A 44 -5.48 2.36 -14.44
C THR A 44 -4.70 1.17 -14.96
N ARG A 45 -3.52 1.41 -15.52
CA ARG A 45 -2.66 0.38 -16.12
C ARG A 45 -1.27 0.42 -15.49
N ASP A 46 -0.71 -0.76 -15.22
CA ASP A 46 0.67 -0.93 -14.76
C ASP A 46 1.29 -2.18 -15.36
N GLY A 47 2.27 -2.03 -16.26
CA GLY A 47 2.93 -3.15 -16.93
C GLY A 47 1.93 -4.08 -17.65
N SER A 48 1.89 -5.34 -17.23
CA SER A 48 0.96 -6.39 -17.71
C SER A 48 -0.38 -6.44 -16.96
N ARG A 49 -0.60 -5.51 -16.02
CA ARG A 49 -1.77 -5.47 -15.16
C ARG A 49 -2.70 -4.32 -15.52
N LEU A 50 -4.00 -4.61 -15.50
CA LEU A 50 -5.07 -3.63 -15.61
C LEU A 50 -5.86 -3.59 -14.31
N PHE A 51 -6.18 -2.39 -13.85
CA PHE A 51 -6.92 -2.14 -12.62
C PHE A 51 -8.19 -1.35 -12.93
N LEU A 52 -9.35 -1.90 -12.60
CA LEU A 52 -10.64 -1.23 -12.74
C LEU A 52 -11.24 -0.97 -11.36
N TYR A 53 -11.27 0.28 -10.93
CA TYR A 53 -11.81 0.70 -9.65
C TYR A 53 -13.32 0.93 -9.75
N ALA A 54 -14.07 0.36 -8.81
CA ALA A 54 -15.51 0.43 -8.76
C ALA A 54 -15.98 0.86 -7.36
N ALA A 55 -17.11 1.56 -7.30
CA ALA A 55 -17.67 2.06 -6.05
C ALA A 55 -18.52 1.02 -5.29
N SER A 56 -18.68 -0.20 -5.83
CA SER A 56 -19.43 -1.30 -5.20
C SER A 56 -19.03 -2.67 -5.75
N ASP A 57 -19.26 -3.74 -4.98
CA ASP A 57 -19.05 -5.13 -5.42
C ASP A 57 -19.86 -5.44 -6.69
N ALA A 58 -21.12 -5.00 -6.75
CA ALA A 58 -21.96 -5.23 -7.92
C ALA A 58 -21.36 -4.62 -9.19
N GLN A 59 -20.82 -3.41 -9.11
CA GLN A 59 -20.13 -2.76 -10.22
C GLN A 59 -18.80 -3.44 -10.56
N ALA A 60 -18.04 -3.89 -9.56
CA ALA A 60 -16.80 -4.63 -9.78
C ALA A 60 -17.06 -5.97 -10.49
N ARG A 61 -18.11 -6.70 -10.08
CA ARG A 61 -18.56 -7.96 -10.70
C ARG A 61 -19.09 -7.75 -12.12
N GLU A 62 -19.76 -6.63 -12.36
CA GLU A 62 -20.17 -6.24 -13.71
C GLU A 62 -18.95 -5.98 -14.60
N ALA A 63 -18.00 -5.18 -14.11
CA ALA A 63 -16.78 -4.85 -14.81
C ALA A 63 -15.92 -6.09 -15.09
N GLU A 64 -15.77 -6.99 -14.12
CA GLU A 64 -15.11 -8.29 -14.29
C GLU A 64 -15.72 -9.08 -15.44
N ARG A 65 -17.06 -9.12 -15.52
CA ARG A 65 -17.76 -9.87 -16.58
C ARG A 65 -17.56 -9.24 -17.95
N VAL A 66 -17.61 -7.91 -18.04
CA VAL A 66 -17.34 -7.18 -19.29
C VAL A 66 -15.92 -7.46 -19.76
N VAL A 67 -14.94 -7.36 -18.87
CA VAL A 67 -13.53 -7.63 -19.17
C VAL A 67 -13.29 -9.07 -19.61
N ARG A 68 -13.89 -10.06 -18.93
CA ARG A 68 -13.80 -11.47 -19.34
C ARG A 68 -14.33 -11.69 -20.76
N ASN A 69 -15.46 -11.09 -21.10
CA ASN A 69 -16.01 -11.22 -22.45
C ASN A 69 -15.09 -10.60 -23.52
N LEU A 70 -14.35 -9.53 -23.20
CA LEU A 70 -13.38 -8.93 -24.11
C LEU A 70 -12.14 -9.79 -24.28
N ILE A 71 -11.61 -10.32 -23.17
CA ILE A 71 -10.50 -11.28 -23.18
C ILE A 71 -10.85 -12.47 -24.08
N ASP A 72 -12.05 -13.03 -23.94
CA ASP A 72 -12.51 -14.15 -24.76
C ASP A 72 -12.72 -13.76 -26.24
N ALA A 73 -13.25 -12.56 -26.51
CA ALA A 73 -13.51 -12.08 -27.87
C ALA A 73 -12.22 -11.81 -28.66
N ASP A 74 -11.19 -11.33 -27.98
CA ASP A 74 -9.89 -11.02 -28.56
C ASP A 74 -8.90 -12.20 -28.48
N GLU A 75 -9.38 -13.39 -28.09
CA GLU A 75 -8.59 -14.62 -27.93
C GLU A 75 -7.36 -14.45 -27.01
N LEU A 76 -7.47 -13.56 -26.02
CA LEU A 76 -6.43 -13.29 -25.03
C LEU A 76 -6.48 -14.29 -23.88
N THR A 77 -5.35 -14.48 -23.20
CA THR A 77 -5.30 -15.25 -21.94
C THR A 77 -5.00 -14.30 -20.78
N ALA A 78 -5.88 -14.29 -19.78
CA ALA A 78 -5.73 -13.43 -18.60
C ALA A 78 -6.36 -14.07 -17.36
N LYS A 79 -5.84 -13.72 -16.19
CA LYS A 79 -6.47 -13.97 -14.90
C LYS A 79 -7.20 -12.72 -14.44
N THR A 80 -8.38 -12.89 -13.87
CA THR A 80 -9.22 -11.81 -13.37
C THR A 80 -9.58 -12.05 -11.92
N PHE A 81 -9.40 -11.03 -11.09
CA PHE A 81 -9.69 -11.07 -9.66
C PHE A 81 -10.54 -9.87 -9.28
N VAL A 82 -11.54 -10.08 -8.42
CA VAL A 82 -12.30 -8.99 -7.80
C VAL A 82 -11.80 -8.85 -6.37
N THR A 83 -11.13 -7.74 -6.10
CA THR A 83 -10.57 -7.41 -4.79
C THR A 83 -11.32 -6.26 -4.14
N ARG A 84 -11.29 -6.22 -2.81
CA ARG A 84 -11.80 -5.14 -1.96
C ARG A 84 -10.68 -4.69 -1.03
N TRP A 85 -10.60 -3.38 -0.77
CA TRP A 85 -9.74 -2.87 0.28
C TRP A 85 -10.15 -3.43 1.64
N HIS A 86 -9.22 -4.04 2.35
CA HIS A 86 -9.41 -4.51 3.70
C HIS A 86 -8.89 -3.44 4.67
N PRO A 87 -9.74 -2.76 5.47
CA PRO A 87 -9.32 -1.59 6.24
C PRO A 87 -8.43 -1.92 7.44
N VAL A 88 -8.61 -3.09 8.08
CA VAL A 88 -7.79 -3.48 9.25
C VAL A 88 -6.41 -4.00 8.83
N GLU A 89 -6.40 -4.88 7.83
CA GLU A 89 -5.17 -5.42 7.24
C GLU A 89 -4.49 -4.48 6.22
N GLU A 90 -5.12 -3.34 5.90
CA GLU A 90 -4.64 -2.33 4.96
C GLU A 90 -4.12 -2.91 3.63
N ALA A 91 -4.86 -3.87 3.08
CA ALA A 91 -4.45 -4.61 1.90
C ALA A 91 -5.61 -4.87 0.94
N TRP A 92 -5.31 -4.97 -0.35
CA TRP A 92 -6.27 -5.47 -1.35
C TRP A 92 -6.44 -6.98 -1.18
N LYS A 93 -7.65 -7.42 -0.86
CA LYS A 93 -7.99 -8.83 -0.63
C LYS A 93 -9.12 -9.28 -1.52
N ASP A 94 -9.22 -10.58 -1.76
CA ASP A 94 -10.36 -11.15 -2.49
C ASP A 94 -11.68 -10.69 -1.84
N ALA A 95 -12.60 -10.14 -2.65
CA ALA A 95 -13.84 -9.57 -2.15
C ALA A 95 -14.76 -10.60 -1.45
N SER A 96 -14.53 -11.91 -1.64
CA SER A 96 -15.23 -12.98 -0.93
C SER A 96 -14.77 -13.16 0.52
N ILE A 97 -13.60 -12.64 0.90
CA ILE A 97 -13.14 -12.64 2.29
C ILE A 97 -14.05 -11.69 3.08
N PRO A 98 -14.75 -12.15 4.13
CA PRO A 98 -15.59 -11.27 4.93
C PRO A 98 -14.73 -10.26 5.71
N LEU A 99 -15.21 -9.02 5.83
CA LEU A 99 -14.62 -8.09 6.82
C LEU A 99 -14.99 -8.55 8.23
N PRO A 100 -14.17 -8.19 9.23
CA PRO A 100 -14.52 -8.36 10.63
C PRO A 100 -15.86 -7.66 10.91
N ARG A 101 -16.69 -8.30 11.74
CA ARG A 101 -18.06 -7.85 12.05
C ARG A 101 -18.19 -7.39 13.50
N THR A 102 -17.17 -7.62 14.30
CA THR A 102 -17.14 -7.36 15.73
C THR A 102 -15.80 -6.73 16.11
N ALA A 103 -15.79 -5.94 17.18
CA ALA A 103 -14.56 -5.32 17.69
C ALA A 103 -13.49 -6.36 18.05
N ASP A 104 -13.89 -7.52 18.61
CA ASP A 104 -12.96 -8.60 18.95
C ASP A 104 -12.29 -9.21 17.70
N GLU A 105 -13.00 -9.29 16.57
CA GLU A 105 -12.44 -9.73 15.29
C GLU A 105 -11.50 -8.68 14.69
N GLU A 106 -11.86 -7.40 14.77
CA GLU A 106 -10.99 -6.28 14.34
C GLU A 106 -9.68 -6.25 15.14
N GLU A 107 -9.74 -6.40 16.46
CA GLU A 107 -8.55 -6.42 17.34
C GLU A 107 -7.66 -7.63 17.05
N ALA A 108 -8.24 -8.79 16.79
CA ALA A 108 -7.49 -9.99 16.43
C ALA A 108 -6.77 -9.86 15.08
N GLU A 109 -7.43 -9.30 14.06
CA GLU A 109 -6.81 -9.04 12.76
C GLU A 109 -5.71 -7.98 12.85
N TYR A 110 -5.94 -6.92 13.63
CA TYR A 110 -4.93 -5.89 13.89
C TYR A 110 -3.67 -6.50 14.54
N ALA A 111 -3.85 -7.30 15.59
CA ALA A 111 -2.74 -7.97 16.27
C ALA A 111 -1.99 -8.95 15.34
N ALA A 112 -2.70 -9.59 14.40
CA ALA A 112 -2.10 -10.47 13.41
C ALA A 112 -1.26 -9.69 12.38
N ARG A 113 -1.74 -8.54 11.89
CA ARG A 113 -0.98 -7.65 11.00
C ARG A 113 0.30 -7.17 11.67
N GLU A 114 0.19 -6.64 12.89
CA GLU A 114 1.32 -6.19 13.71
C GLU A 114 2.39 -7.28 13.92
N ALA A 115 1.96 -8.52 14.16
CA ALA A 115 2.88 -9.64 14.31
C ALA A 115 3.57 -10.01 12.99
N ALA A 116 2.89 -9.90 11.85
CA ALA A 116 3.47 -10.17 10.53
C ALA A 116 4.50 -9.09 10.14
N GLU A 117 4.16 -7.82 10.33
CA GLU A 117 5.07 -6.68 10.10
C GLU A 117 6.31 -6.76 10.99
N ALA A 118 6.16 -7.18 12.25
CA ALA A 118 7.30 -7.41 13.14
C ALA A 118 8.24 -8.52 12.62
N VAL A 119 7.71 -9.55 11.95
CA VAL A 119 8.51 -10.61 11.32
C VAL A 119 9.17 -10.10 10.04
N GLU A 120 8.48 -9.32 9.21
CA GLU A 120 9.06 -8.73 7.99
C GLU A 120 10.19 -7.74 8.32
N ALA A 121 10.01 -6.88 9.32
CA ALA A 121 11.05 -5.94 9.76
C ALA A 121 12.33 -6.63 10.25
N GLU A 122 12.20 -7.77 10.94
CA GLU A 122 13.34 -8.60 11.37
C GLU A 122 14.06 -9.22 10.16
N LEU A 123 13.34 -9.54 9.08
CA LEU A 123 13.88 -10.14 7.86
C LEU A 123 14.55 -9.11 6.93
N ASP A 124 13.93 -7.95 6.73
CA ASP A 124 14.40 -6.91 5.81
C ASP A 124 15.44 -5.96 6.43
N ARG A 125 15.71 -6.11 7.74
CA ARG A 125 16.62 -5.26 8.52
C ARG A 125 16.33 -3.76 8.38
N GLY A 126 15.06 -3.40 8.32
CA GLY A 126 14.59 -2.03 8.21
C GLY A 126 13.19 -1.89 8.81
N TYR A 127 12.86 -0.68 9.25
CA TYR A 127 11.51 -0.33 9.68
C TYR A 127 10.84 0.45 8.54
N ASP A 128 9.56 0.18 8.29
CA ASP A 128 8.78 0.85 7.24
C ASP A 128 8.43 2.29 7.60
N TRP A 129 8.47 2.63 8.90
CA TRP A 129 8.22 3.98 9.39
C TRP A 129 9.40 4.48 10.22
N HIS A 130 9.63 5.79 10.13
CA HIS A 130 10.67 6.49 10.85
C HIS A 130 10.12 7.74 11.53
N VAL A 131 10.55 7.98 12.77
CA VAL A 131 10.44 9.30 13.39
C VAL A 131 11.78 10.00 13.23
N VAL A 132 11.79 11.05 12.40
CA VAL A 132 12.94 11.91 12.17
C VAL A 132 12.89 13.06 13.17
N ILE A 133 13.89 13.10 14.05
CA ILE A 133 13.99 14.05 15.15
C ILE A 133 15.20 14.96 14.90
N HIS A 134 14.93 16.25 14.74
CA HIS A 134 15.94 17.29 14.59
C HIS A 134 16.09 18.07 15.90
N LEU A 135 17.26 17.92 16.55
CA LEU A 135 17.56 18.54 17.83
C LEU A 135 18.38 19.82 17.68
N PRO A 136 18.33 20.73 18.68
CA PRO A 136 19.08 21.99 18.66
C PRO A 136 20.59 21.75 18.73
N GLY A 137 21.03 20.67 19.37
CA GLY A 137 22.43 20.33 19.58
C GLY A 137 22.75 18.85 19.41
N ARG A 138 24.06 18.58 19.30
CA ARG A 138 24.61 17.25 19.04
C ARG A 138 24.68 16.38 20.31
N GLU A 139 24.70 17.00 21.48
CA GLU A 139 24.84 16.31 22.77
C GLU A 139 23.48 15.73 23.16
N GLU A 140 22.43 16.53 23.00
CA GLU A 140 21.03 16.14 23.14
C GLU A 140 20.65 15.00 22.18
N ALA A 141 21.15 15.03 20.94
CA ALA A 141 20.99 13.94 19.99
C ALA A 141 21.66 12.64 20.44
N ALA A 142 22.85 12.72 21.04
CA ALA A 142 23.54 11.55 21.55
C ALA A 142 22.85 10.97 22.81
N GLU A 143 22.34 11.83 23.69
CA GLU A 143 21.55 11.40 24.85
C GLU A 143 20.23 10.73 24.42
N LEU A 144 19.56 11.27 23.41
CA LEU A 144 18.33 10.70 22.88
C LEU A 144 18.57 9.33 22.22
N GLU A 145 19.64 9.20 21.43
CA GLU A 145 20.06 7.92 20.82
C GLU A 145 20.22 6.83 21.90
N ILE A 146 21.04 7.10 22.93
CA ILE A 146 21.29 6.15 24.03
C ILE A 146 19.99 5.75 24.73
N ARG A 147 19.08 6.72 24.95
CA ARG A 147 17.82 6.47 25.64
C ARG A 147 16.88 5.58 24.82
N LEU A 148 16.70 5.88 23.54
CA LEU A 148 15.82 5.11 22.65
C LEU A 148 16.39 3.71 22.39
N GLU A 149 17.71 3.56 22.25
CA GLU A 149 18.37 2.24 22.17
C GLU A 149 18.13 1.41 23.45
N ALA A 150 18.17 2.03 24.63
CA ALA A 150 17.88 1.36 25.90
C ALA A 150 16.41 0.93 26.03
N GLU A 151 15.49 1.57 25.28
CA GLU A 151 14.08 1.18 25.14
C GLU A 151 13.90 0.05 24.10
N GLY A 152 14.96 -0.39 23.42
CA GLY A 152 14.91 -1.41 22.37
C GLY A 152 14.45 -0.87 21.01
N ILE A 153 14.42 0.44 20.83
CA ILE A 153 14.07 1.08 19.57
C ILE A 153 15.31 1.10 18.68
N SER A 154 15.17 0.69 17.42
CA SER A 154 16.26 0.83 16.44
C SER A 154 16.43 2.30 16.10
N VAL A 155 17.63 2.82 16.33
CA VAL A 155 17.93 4.23 16.13
C VAL A 155 19.21 4.40 15.33
N ALA A 156 19.21 5.39 14.44
CA ALA A 156 20.39 5.88 13.77
C ALA A 156 20.54 7.38 14.02
N ARG A 157 21.71 7.81 14.50
CA ARG A 157 22.03 9.22 14.67
C ARG A 157 23.05 9.71 13.64
N ARG A 158 22.79 10.90 13.09
CA ARG A 158 23.78 11.67 12.33
C ARG A 158 23.82 13.11 12.83
N TRP A 159 24.89 13.44 13.54
CA TRP A 159 25.11 14.76 14.13
C TRP A 159 24.00 15.16 15.11
N ARG A 160 23.10 16.09 14.72
CA ARG A 160 21.95 16.56 15.50
C ARG A 160 20.60 15.96 15.04
N TYR A 161 20.65 14.97 14.15
CA TYR A 161 19.50 14.24 13.64
C TYR A 161 19.49 12.85 14.23
N VAL A 162 18.33 12.41 14.71
CA VAL A 162 18.06 11.07 15.20
C VAL A 162 16.91 10.52 14.37
N VAL A 163 17.07 9.30 13.85
CA VAL A 163 16.04 8.59 13.11
C VAL A 163 15.71 7.35 13.91
N ALA A 164 14.47 7.24 14.38
CA ALA A 164 13.98 6.10 15.16
C ALA A 164 13.02 5.27 14.30
N GLY A 165 13.27 3.96 14.22
CA GLY A 165 12.42 3.01 13.52
C GLY A 165 11.14 2.69 14.28
N ALA A 166 10.02 2.65 13.56
CA ALA A 166 8.73 2.21 14.02
C ALA A 166 8.14 1.22 13.03
N LEU A 167 7.49 0.18 13.55
CA LEU A 167 6.91 -0.88 12.71
C LEU A 167 5.67 -0.38 11.95
N THR A 168 4.90 0.53 12.55
CA THR A 168 3.67 1.06 12.00
C THR A 168 3.61 2.57 12.10
N GLU A 169 2.77 3.19 11.27
CA GLU A 169 2.48 4.63 11.29
C GLU A 169 1.98 5.06 12.66
N GLU A 170 1.02 4.32 13.24
CA GLU A 170 0.47 4.62 14.58
C GLU A 170 1.55 4.63 15.65
N ARG A 171 2.46 3.64 15.66
CA ARG A 171 3.60 3.66 16.60
C ARG A 171 4.57 4.80 16.35
N ALA A 172 4.76 5.20 15.09
CA ALA A 172 5.59 6.35 14.76
C ALA A 172 4.95 7.65 15.28
N GLU A 173 3.64 7.80 15.12
CA GLU A 173 2.87 8.94 15.61
C GLU A 173 2.84 8.99 17.15
N ASP A 174 2.55 7.88 17.83
CA ASP A 174 2.61 7.78 19.29
C ASP A 174 4.00 8.15 19.83
N MET A 175 5.05 7.68 19.16
CA MET A 175 6.43 8.02 19.50
C MET A 175 6.70 9.50 19.26
N ALA A 176 6.25 10.06 18.14
CA ALA A 176 6.41 11.47 17.81
C ALA A 176 5.68 12.37 18.81
N ASP A 177 4.45 12.03 19.20
CA ASP A 177 3.66 12.76 20.19
C ASP A 177 4.29 12.73 21.57
N ARG A 178 4.75 11.56 22.02
CA ARG A 178 5.51 11.41 23.26
C ARG A 178 6.76 12.30 23.25
N LEU A 179 7.57 12.19 22.19
CA LEU A 179 8.83 12.92 22.09
C LEU A 179 8.63 14.43 21.93
N ARG A 180 7.53 14.88 21.30
CA ARG A 180 7.16 16.29 21.20
C ARG A 180 6.86 16.89 22.58
N GLY A 181 6.27 16.10 23.48
CA GLY A 181 6.07 16.51 24.89
C GLY A 181 7.37 16.58 25.70
N GLU A 182 8.35 15.74 25.37
CA GLU A 182 9.64 15.67 26.09
C GLU A 182 10.70 16.63 25.54
N LEU A 183 10.62 16.96 24.26
CA LEU A 183 11.61 17.73 23.50
C LEU A 183 10.95 18.94 22.83
N PRO A 184 10.54 19.96 23.60
CA PRO A 184 9.79 21.10 23.06
C PRO A 184 10.59 21.94 22.06
N ASP A 185 11.92 21.87 22.10
CA ASP A 185 12.83 22.59 21.20
C ASP A 185 13.29 21.73 20.00
N ALA A 186 12.77 20.50 19.86
CA ALA A 186 13.07 19.63 18.72
C ALA A 186 11.97 19.71 17.65
N GLU A 187 12.37 19.55 16.39
CA GLU A 187 11.45 19.39 15.26
C GLU A 187 11.30 17.89 14.95
N LEU A 188 10.07 17.39 14.91
CA LEU A 188 9.76 15.98 14.72
C LEU A 188 8.86 15.78 13.52
N THR A 189 9.24 14.84 12.64
CA THR A 189 8.47 14.45 11.46
C THR A 189 8.37 12.92 11.41
N VAL A 190 7.19 12.41 11.08
CA VAL A 190 6.99 10.99 10.76
C VAL A 190 7.18 10.81 9.26
N GLU A 191 8.06 9.90 8.86
CA GLU A 191 8.39 9.60 7.47
C GLU A 191 8.27 8.10 7.19
N VAL A 192 7.78 7.77 5.99
CA VAL A 192 7.80 6.39 5.48
C VAL A 192 9.18 6.05 4.93
N ASN A 193 9.73 4.91 5.33
CA ASN A 193 10.96 4.38 4.80
C ASN A 193 10.74 3.66 3.47
N LEU A 194 10.99 4.36 2.37
CA LEU A 194 10.84 3.79 1.02
C LEU A 194 12.04 2.94 0.57
N SER A 195 13.05 2.73 1.41
CA SER A 195 14.31 2.08 0.98
C SER A 195 14.20 0.55 0.78
N GLY A 196 13.14 -0.08 1.31
CA GLY A 196 12.77 -1.47 1.01
C GLY A 196 11.85 -1.64 -0.22
N LEU A 197 11.25 -0.55 -0.72
CA LEU A 197 10.38 -0.61 -1.89
C LEU A 197 11.23 -0.67 -3.17
N GLN A 198 11.11 -1.76 -3.94
CA GLN A 198 11.38 -1.70 -5.38
C GLN A 198 10.32 -0.80 -6.02
N LEU A 199 10.55 0.52 -5.96
CA LEU A 199 9.65 1.50 -6.54
C LEU A 199 9.69 1.38 -8.08
N PRO A 200 8.55 1.18 -8.77
CA PRO A 200 8.48 1.39 -10.20
C PRO A 200 8.79 2.87 -10.53
N PRO A 201 9.40 3.17 -11.70
CA PRO A 201 10.08 4.44 -11.96
C PRO A 201 9.24 5.73 -12.01
N PHE A 202 7.96 5.73 -11.63
CA PHE A 202 7.07 6.90 -11.80
C PHE A 202 6.16 7.16 -10.59
N LEU A 203 6.72 7.70 -9.52
CA LEU A 203 5.97 8.46 -8.50
C LEU A 203 6.69 9.77 -8.21
N PHE A 204 6.70 10.68 -9.20
CA PHE A 204 6.91 12.11 -8.97
C PHE A 204 6.19 12.90 -10.06
N LEU A 205 4.91 13.24 -9.82
CA LEU A 205 4.36 14.51 -10.28
C LEU A 205 3.51 15.12 -9.16
N PRO A 206 3.79 16.37 -8.75
CA PRO A 206 2.95 17.08 -7.80
C PRO A 206 1.64 17.51 -8.49
N PHE A 207 0.52 17.33 -7.80
CA PHE A 207 -0.70 18.09 -8.07
C PHE A 207 -0.65 19.43 -7.33
#